data_AF-A0A7W0S0U2-F1
#
_entry.id   AF-A0A7W0S0U2-F1
#
_cell.length_a   1.000
_cell.length_b   1.000
_cell.length_c   1.000
_cell.angle_alpha   90.00
_cell.angle_beta   90.00
_cell.angle_gamma   90.00
#
_symmetry.space_group_name_H-M   'P 1'
#
loop_
_entity.id
_entity.type
_entity.pdbx_description
1 polymer ?
#
loop_
_entity_poly.entity_id
_entity_poly.type
_entity_poly.pdbx_seq_one_letter_code
_entity_poly.pdbx_strand_id
1 'polypeptide(L)'
;MPRAAGCVGAAILLIVCGFHAYWAAGGQWAAATAFGSPELPPQAATAVVAILIAGAAVLLLARIGVVAAPLPFWMLRVGNRVLVAVFALVGVNNLIQAPDAYARDWHIYLFGPLLLTLAALCV
;
A
#
# COMPACT_ATOMS: atom_id res chain seq x y z
N MET A 1 5.90 -21.45 5.29
CA MET A 1 6.39 -20.05 5.29
C MET A 1 5.62 -19.08 4.37
N PRO A 2 5.22 -19.42 3.11
CA PRO A 2 4.60 -18.42 2.22
C PRO A 2 3.22 -17.92 2.69
N ARG A 3 2.48 -18.75 3.43
CA ARG A 3 1.19 -18.36 4.03
C ARG A 3 1.32 -17.26 5.07
N ALA A 4 2.30 -17.36 5.97
CA ALA A 4 2.50 -16.37 7.02
C ALA A 4 2.90 -15.01 6.42
N ALA A 5 3.85 -15.00 5.47
CA ALA A 5 4.25 -13.80 4.75
C ALA A 5 3.06 -13.15 4.02
N GLY A 6 2.23 -13.94 3.34
CA GLY A 6 1.02 -13.44 2.70
C GLY A 6 0.00 -12.87 3.69
N CYS A 7 -0.24 -13.52 4.83
CA CYS A 7 -1.13 -12.97 5.85
C CYS A 7 -0.61 -11.64 6.42
N VAL A 8 0.70 -11.54 6.69
CA VAL A 8 1.33 -10.31 7.18
C VAL A 8 1.22 -9.19 6.15
N GLY A 9 1.56 -9.47 4.89
CA GLY A 9 1.44 -8.49 3.80
C GLY A 9 0.00 -8.00 3.63
N ALA A 10 -0.98 -8.92 3.65
CA ALA A 10 -2.39 -8.56 3.58
C ALA A 10 -2.84 -7.71 4.77
N ALA A 11 -2.38 -8.02 5.99
CA ALA A 11 -2.70 -7.23 7.18
C ALA A 11 -2.14 -5.79 7.08
N ILE A 12 -0.90 -5.63 6.61
CA ILE A 12 -0.31 -4.31 6.36
C ILE A 12 -1.13 -3.54 5.33
N LEU A 13 -1.50 -4.17 4.21
CA LEU A 13 -2.33 -3.55 3.18
C LEU A 13 -3.69 -3.12 3.73
N LEU A 14 -4.33 -3.93 4.58
CA LEU A 14 -5.62 -3.58 5.20
C LEU A 14 -5.49 -2.40 6.17
N ILE A 15 -4.39 -2.29 6.92
CA ILE A 15 -4.12 -1.14 7.78
C ILE A 15 -3.98 0.13 6.93
N VAL A 16 -3.17 0.07 5.86
CA VAL A 16 -2.98 1.20 4.92
C VAL A 16 -4.31 1.56 4.23
N CYS A 17 -5.10 0.57 3.83
CA CYS A 17 -6.44 0.76 3.29
C CYS A 17 -7.34 1.51 4.28
N GLY A 18 -7.28 1.18 5.57
CA GLY A 18 -8.03 1.86 6.63
C GLY A 18 -7.71 3.35 6.72
N PHE A 19 -6.44 3.72 6.63
CA PHE A 19 -6.03 5.13 6.58
C PHE A 19 -6.59 5.86 5.35
N HIS A 20 -6.51 5.25 4.16
CA HIS A 20 -7.08 5.85 2.96
C HIS A 20 -8.61 5.95 3.01
N ALA A 21 -9.30 4.96 3.59
CA ALA A 21 -10.75 5.00 3.79
C ALA A 21 -11.15 6.10 4.77
N TYR A 22 -10.38 6.29 5.85
CA TYR A 22 -10.58 7.39 6.80
C TYR A 22 -10.44 8.76 6.12
N TRP A 23 -9.41 8.97 5.29
CA TRP A 23 -9.24 10.22 4.55
C TRP A 23 -10.30 10.41 3.47
N ALA A 24 -10.71 9.34 2.78
CA ALA A 24 -11.83 9.37 1.83
C ALA A 24 -13.14 9.80 2.50
N ALA A 25 -13.35 9.46 3.77
CA ALA A 25 -14.48 9.90 4.57
C ALA A 25 -14.34 11.33 5.15
N GLY A 26 -13.28 12.07 4.78
CA GLY A 26 -13.05 13.44 5.24
C GLY A 26 -12.20 13.56 6.51
N GLY A 27 -11.52 12.50 6.92
CA GLY A 27 -10.58 12.53 8.03
C GLY A 27 -9.41 13.50 7.80
N GLN A 28 -9.01 14.26 8.83
CA GLN A 28 -7.99 15.33 8.71
C GLN A 28 -6.78 15.11 9.61
N TRP A 29 -6.63 13.94 10.23
CA TRP A 29 -5.55 13.66 11.18
C TRP A 29 -4.14 13.97 10.63
N ALA A 30 -3.87 13.66 9.36
CA ALA A 30 -2.58 13.92 8.72
C ALA A 30 -2.34 15.42 8.46
N ALA A 31 -3.40 16.16 8.10
CA ALA A 31 -3.36 17.60 7.87
C ALA A 31 -3.03 18.37 9.16
N ALA A 32 -3.48 17.86 10.31
CA ALA A 32 -3.25 18.48 11.62
C ALA A 32 -1.85 18.20 12.21
N THR A 33 -1.12 17.19 11.72
CA THR A 33 0.08 16.66 12.41
C THR A 33 1.37 16.64 11.58
N ALA A 34 1.30 16.66 10.24
CA ALA A 34 2.50 16.42 9.42
C ALA A 34 2.69 17.35 8.20
N PHE A 35 1.67 18.08 7.76
CA PHE A 35 1.75 18.85 6.51
C PHE A 35 1.35 20.30 6.80
N GLY A 36 2.33 21.19 7.00
CA GLY A 36 2.14 22.62 7.29
C GLY A 36 1.36 23.45 6.24
N SER A 37 0.75 22.79 5.26
CA SER A 37 -0.36 23.25 4.42
C SER A 37 -0.98 21.98 3.80
N PRO A 38 -2.27 21.64 4.05
CA PRO A 38 -2.77 20.33 3.70
C PRO A 38 -3.56 20.40 2.40
N GLU A 39 -2.89 20.27 1.27
CA GLU A 39 -3.57 19.68 0.12
C GLU A 39 -3.69 18.17 0.37
N LEU A 40 -4.68 17.79 1.19
CA LEU A 40 -5.11 16.40 1.25
C LEU A 40 -5.50 15.98 -0.17
N PRO A 41 -5.10 14.78 -0.63
CA PRO A 41 -5.54 14.31 -1.93
C PRO A 41 -7.07 14.33 -2.00
N PRO A 42 -7.67 14.62 -3.16
CA PRO A 42 -9.13 14.66 -3.30
C PRO A 42 -9.75 13.37 -2.72
N GLN A 43 -10.84 13.50 -1.97
CA GLN A 43 -11.49 12.35 -1.31
C GLN A 43 -11.75 11.18 -2.26
N ALA A 44 -12.13 11.49 -3.50
CA ALA A 44 -12.32 10.52 -4.58
C ALA A 44 -11.02 9.77 -4.93
N ALA A 45 -9.88 10.45 -4.98
CA ALA A 45 -8.59 9.82 -5.25
C ALA A 45 -8.20 8.87 -4.11
N THR A 46 -8.37 9.27 -2.84
CA THR A 46 -8.12 8.38 -1.69
C THR A 46 -9.08 7.19 -1.65
N ALA A 47 -10.34 7.35 -2.06
CA ALA A 47 -11.29 6.25 -2.15
C ALA A 47 -10.88 5.21 -3.20
N VAL A 48 -10.46 5.67 -4.38
CA VAL A 48 -9.93 4.78 -5.44
C VAL A 48 -8.70 4.03 -4.93
N VAL A 49 -7.78 4.71 -4.24
CA VAL A 49 -6.60 4.06 -3.66
C VAL A 49 -6.99 3.02 -2.61
N ALA A 50 -7.94 3.32 -1.72
CA ALA A 50 -8.44 2.36 -0.74
C ALA A 50 -9.00 1.09 -1.41
N ILE A 51 -9.79 1.25 -2.47
CA ILE A 51 -10.34 0.11 -3.24
C ILE A 51 -9.23 -0.73 -3.86
N LEU A 52 -8.23 -0.09 -4.47
CA LEU A 52 -7.10 -0.79 -5.08
C LEU A 52 -6.28 -1.57 -4.05
N ILE A 53 -6.01 -0.97 -2.88
CA ILE A 53 -5.28 -1.62 -1.79
C ILE A 53 -6.08 -2.79 -1.21
N ALA A 54 -7.39 -2.62 -1.01
CA ALA A 54 -8.27 -3.71 -0.59
C ALA A 54 -8.25 -4.87 -1.59
N GLY A 55 -8.34 -4.57 -2.89
CA GLY A 55 -8.21 -5.56 -3.96
C GLY A 55 -6.86 -6.28 -3.95
N ALA A 56 -5.76 -5.56 -3.70
CA ALA A 56 -4.43 -6.14 -3.56
C ALA A 56 -4.35 -7.09 -2.35
N ALA A 57 -4.94 -6.74 -1.21
CA ALA A 57 -4.99 -7.60 -0.02
C ALA A 57 -5.79 -8.89 -0.30
N VAL A 58 -6.96 -8.77 -0.94
CA VAL A 58 -7.78 -9.93 -1.35
C VAL A 58 -7.01 -10.83 -2.30
N LEU A 59 -6.34 -10.25 -3.31
CA LEU A 59 -5.53 -10.99 -4.26
C LEU A 59 -4.42 -11.79 -3.56
N LEU A 60 -3.76 -11.19 -2.57
CA LEU A 60 -2.71 -11.81 -1.80
C LEU A 60 -3.25 -13.00 -0.97
N LEU A 61 -4.38 -12.80 -0.28
CA LEU A 61 -5.05 -13.84 0.52
C LEU A 61 -5.59 -14.98 -0.36
N ALA A 62 -6.11 -14.66 -1.54
CA ALA A 62 -6.60 -15.65 -2.50
C ALA A 62 -5.45 -16.51 -3.05
N ARG A 63 -4.30 -15.91 -3.36
CA ARG A 63 -3.11 -16.64 -3.82
C ARG A 63 -2.64 -17.69 -2.81
N ILE A 64 -2.67 -17.38 -1.52
CA ILE A 64 -2.27 -18.31 -0.46
C ILE A 64 -3.39 -19.24 0.02
N GLY A 65 -4.55 -19.18 -0.62
CA GLY A 65 -5.72 -20.02 -0.35
C GLY A 65 -6.39 -19.75 0.99
N VAL A 66 -6.27 -18.53 1.53
CA VAL A 66 -6.97 -18.13 2.77
C VAL A 66 -8.40 -17.66 2.46
N VAL A 67 -8.59 -17.00 1.32
CA VAL A 67 -9.91 -16.55 0.84
C VAL A 67 -10.24 -17.24 -0.48
N ALA A 68 -11.43 -17.81 -0.58
CA ALA A 68 -11.97 -18.29 -1.85
C ALA A 68 -12.55 -17.09 -2.61
N ALA A 69 -11.77 -16.52 -3.52
CA ALA A 69 -12.22 -15.44 -4.41
C ALA A 69 -12.37 -15.99 -5.83
N PRO A 70 -13.46 -15.66 -6.55
CA PRO A 70 -13.68 -16.08 -7.95
C PRO A 70 -12.81 -15.26 -8.91
N LEU A 71 -11.49 -15.31 -8.72
CA LEU A 71 -10.52 -14.57 -9.52
C LEU A 71 -10.01 -15.45 -10.68
N PRO A 72 -9.83 -14.88 -11.88
CA PRO A 72 -9.20 -15.59 -12.98
C PRO A 72 -7.78 -16.07 -12.60
N PHE A 73 -7.40 -17.27 -13.04
CA PHE A 73 -6.09 -17.84 -12.72
C PHE A 73 -4.91 -16.93 -13.15
N TRP A 74 -5.04 -16.24 -14.28
CA TRP A 74 -4.02 -15.30 -14.76
C TRP A 74 -3.80 -14.14 -13.78
N MET A 75 -4.84 -13.70 -13.08
CA MET A 75 -4.78 -12.59 -12.12
C MET A 75 -4.03 -13.02 -10.86
N LEU A 76 -4.24 -14.24 -10.38
CA LEU A 76 -3.47 -14.82 -9.27
C LEU A 76 -1.97 -14.97 -9.60
N ARG A 77 -1.65 -15.25 -10.87
CA ARG A 77 -0.27 -15.48 -11.33
C ARG A 77 0.48 -14.18 -11.64
N VAL A 78 -0.17 -13.24 -12.35
CA VAL A 78 0.45 -12.00 -12.83
C VAL A 78 0.28 -10.87 -11.83
N GLY A 79 -0.88 -10.78 -11.18
CA GLY A 79 -1.22 -9.69 -10.28
C GLY A 79 -0.23 -9.55 -9.13
N ASN A 80 0.24 -10.66 -8.54
CA ASN A 80 1.22 -10.54 -7.47
C ASN A 80 2.59 -10.06 -7.97
N ARG A 81 3.01 -10.45 -9.19
CA ARG A 81 4.25 -9.94 -9.80
C ARG A 81 4.16 -8.44 -10.09
N VAL A 82 2.98 -7.98 -10.50
CA VAL A 82 2.71 -6.55 -10.68
C VAL A 82 2.81 -5.82 -9.34
N LEU A 83 2.22 -6.36 -8.26
CA LEU A 83 2.34 -5.78 -6.93
C LEU A 83 3.80 -5.69 -6.46
N VAL A 84 4.59 -6.75 -6.63
CA VAL A 84 6.03 -6.74 -6.35
C VAL A 84 6.73 -5.61 -7.12
N ALA A 85 6.49 -5.52 -8.43
CA ALA A 85 7.13 -4.53 -9.29
C ALA A 85 6.75 -3.10 -8.89
N VAL A 86 5.47 -2.83 -8.64
CA VAL A 86 4.98 -1.51 -8.23
C VAL A 86 5.55 -1.12 -6.87
N PHE A 87 5.46 -2.00 -5.86
CA PHE A 87 5.98 -1.69 -4.53
C PHE A 87 7.50 -1.51 -4.52
N ALA A 88 8.24 -2.34 -5.27
CA ALA A 88 9.68 -2.17 -5.42
C ALA A 88 10.02 -0.84 -6.09
N LEU A 89 9.39 -0.51 -7.22
CA LEU A 89 9.67 0.71 -7.97
C LEU A 89 9.35 1.95 -7.14
N VAL A 90 8.18 2.00 -6.52
CA VAL A 90 7.75 3.14 -5.69
C VAL A 90 8.59 3.22 -4.43
N GLY A 91 8.92 2.09 -3.79
CA GLY A 91 9.81 2.04 -2.63
C GLY A 91 11.20 2.61 -2.93
N VAL A 92 11.82 2.16 -4.02
CA VAL A 92 13.11 2.69 -4.49
C VAL A 92 13.02 4.17 -4.83
N ASN A 93 11.98 4.59 -5.54
CA ASN A 93 11.77 6.01 -5.86
C ASN A 93 11.68 6.86 -4.58
N ASN A 94 10.98 6.40 -3.54
CA ASN A 94 10.91 7.11 -2.25
C ASN A 94 12.25 7.21 -1.52
N LEU A 95 13.20 6.29 -1.78
CA LEU A 95 14.54 6.34 -1.21
C LEU A 95 15.49 7.25 -2.00
N ILE A 96 15.25 7.46 -3.30
CA ILE A 96 16.17 8.18 -4.20
C ILE A 96 15.73 9.64 -4.44
N GLN A 97 14.43 9.96 -4.33
CA GLN A 97 13.97 11.33 -4.51
C GLN A 97 14.64 12.28 -3.49
N ALA A 98 15.16 13.41 -3.98
CA ALA A 98 15.74 14.47 -3.15
C ALA A 98 14.64 15.48 -2.76
N PRO A 99 14.32 15.69 -1.46
CA PRO A 99 13.29 16.63 -1.07
C PRO A 99 13.79 17.81 -0.22
N ASP A 100 13.09 18.91 -0.42
CA ASP A 100 12.82 20.00 0.53
C ASP A 100 12.55 19.47 1.95
N ALA A 101 13.18 20.12 2.93
CA ALA A 101 13.79 19.47 4.09
C ALA A 101 12.87 18.71 5.08
N TYR A 102 11.54 18.88 5.02
CA TYR A 102 10.60 18.32 6.02
C TYR A 102 9.94 17.00 5.58
N ALA A 103 9.69 16.80 4.29
CA ALA A 103 9.14 15.54 3.77
C ALA A 103 10.17 14.39 3.78
N ARG A 104 11.45 14.70 4.02
CA ARG A 104 12.59 13.77 4.01
C ARG A 104 12.44 12.59 4.97
N ASP A 105 12.00 12.84 6.20
CA ASP A 105 12.11 11.84 7.26
C ASP A 105 11.10 10.70 7.06
N TRP A 106 9.87 11.02 6.70
CA TRP A 106 8.82 10.02 6.54
C TRP A 106 9.02 9.14 5.29
N HIS A 107 9.46 9.73 4.18
CA HIS A 107 9.63 9.00 2.92
C HIS A 107 10.78 7.99 3.00
N ILE A 108 11.91 8.38 3.60
CA ILE A 108 13.11 7.54 3.68
C ILE A 108 13.02 6.53 4.83
N TYR A 109 12.58 6.95 6.01
CA TYR A 109 12.61 6.06 7.19
C TYR A 109 11.39 5.16 7.32
N LEU A 110 10.24 5.55 6.75
CA LEU A 110 9.01 4.78 6.88
C LEU A 110 8.47 4.26 5.55
N PHE A 111 8.13 5.14 4.60
CA PHE A 111 7.41 4.73 3.39
C PHE A 111 8.24 3.87 2.44
N GLY A 112 9.47 4.27 2.13
CA GLY A 112 10.38 3.50 1.28
C GLY A 112 10.61 2.08 1.80
N PRO A 113 11.08 1.90 3.04
CA PRO A 113 11.29 0.58 3.65
C PRO A 113 10.01 -0.25 3.75
N LEU A 114 8.86 0.37 4.08
CA LEU A 114 7.57 -0.32 4.15
C LEU A 114 7.18 -0.90 2.79
N LEU A 115 7.32 -0.13 1.71
CA LEU A 115 6.99 -0.57 0.35
C LEU A 115 7.94 -1.68 -0.12
N LEU A 116 9.24 -1.59 0.17
CA LEU A 116 10.19 -2.67 -0.13
C LEU A 116 9.88 -3.94 0.66
N THR A 117 9.45 -3.80 1.92
CA THR A 117 9.00 -4.93 2.74
C THR A 117 7.75 -5.58 2.15
N LEU A 118 6.77 -4.78 1.72
CA LEU A 118 5.59 -5.27 1.01
C LEU A 118 5.96 -5.98 -0.29
N ALA A 119 6.90 -5.45 -1.07
CA ALA A 119 7.41 -6.10 -2.28
C ALA A 119 7.99 -7.49 -1.96
N ALA A 120 8.77 -7.62 -0.88
CA ALA A 120 9.31 -8.91 -0.45
C ALA A 120 8.22 -9.88 0.05
N LEU A 121 7.19 -9.38 0.72
CA LEU A 121 6.06 -10.19 1.20
C LEU A 121 5.10 -10.64 0.08
N CYS A 122 5.14 -9.96 -1.07
CA CYS A 122 4.38 -10.30 -2.26
C CYS A 122 5.04 -11.38 -3.15
N VAL A 123 6.21 -11.95 -2.79
CA VAL A 123 6.89 -12.97 -3.61
C VAL A 123 6.23 -14.35 -3.50
#